data_AF-A0A2H9P6N0-F1
#
_entry.id   AF-A0A2H9P6N0-F1
#
_cell.length_a   1.000
_cell.length_b   1.000
_cell.length_c   1.000
_cell.angle_alpha   90.00
_cell.angle_beta   90.00
_cell.angle_gamma   90.00
#
_symmetry.space_group_name_H-M   'P 1'
#
loop_
_entity.id
_entity.type
_entity.pdbx_description
1 polymer ?
#
loop_
_entity_poly.entity_id
_entity_poly.type
_entity_poly.pdbx_seq_one_letter_code
_entity_poly.pdbx_strand_id
1 'polypeptide(L)'
;RWVRKPAPGAHAQKEAMPLLILLRDKLGLAADAREARKALKAGLVLVDGRKVGDDGFSVGLMDLVAIPAEKKEFVVLVKGDKLVLQPIKKTSVKYCKILDKKYYAKGKVQLNLHDGRNHLIEKEEDRFKPGDTLKLTVPEQKMAGFAKLDKGCLCLVCKGRHAGQIGELTEVMERVGSKPSDARIKTPGGEVVTLKDYLIVIDKEFESGEAK
;
A
#
# COMPACT_ATOMS: atom_id res chain seq x y z
N ARG A 1 -4.92 2.17 29.72
CA ARG A 1 -3.68 1.89 28.94
C ARG A 1 -3.66 2.83 27.75
N TRP A 2 -2.61 3.63 27.57
CA TRP A 2 -2.52 4.62 26.49
C TRP A 2 -1.75 4.07 25.29
N VAL A 3 -2.22 4.37 24.08
CA VAL A 3 -1.58 3.98 22.82
C VAL A 3 -1.31 5.25 22.03
N ARG A 4 -0.14 5.33 21.37
CA ARG A 4 0.17 6.48 20.51
C ARG A 4 -0.81 6.49 19.34
N LYS A 5 -1.59 7.57 19.23
CA LYS A 5 -2.47 7.80 18.09
C LYS A 5 -1.61 8.10 16.84
N PRO A 6 -1.94 7.54 15.67
CA PRO A 6 -1.35 7.98 14.39
C PRO A 6 -1.49 9.49 14.23
N ALA A 7 -0.42 10.16 13.83
CA ALA A 7 -0.48 11.54 13.38
C ALA A 7 -1.28 11.63 12.06
N PRO A 8 -1.88 12.78 11.72
CA PRO A 8 -2.45 13.00 10.40
C PRO A 8 -1.38 12.78 9.32
N GLY A 9 -1.72 12.04 8.26
CA GLY A 9 -0.75 11.65 7.25
C GLY A 9 -1.38 10.91 6.07
N ALA A 10 -0.57 10.10 5.40
CA ALA A 10 -0.91 9.38 4.17
C ALA A 10 -2.13 8.46 4.30
N HIS A 11 -2.30 7.82 5.45
CA HIS A 11 -3.27 6.74 5.65
C HIS A 11 -4.31 7.11 6.72
N ALA A 12 -5.54 6.62 6.54
CA ALA A 12 -6.61 6.80 7.52
C ALA A 12 -6.26 6.14 8.86
N GLN A 13 -6.73 6.70 9.98
CA GLN A 13 -6.35 6.25 11.32
C GLN A 13 -6.56 4.74 11.58
N LYS A 14 -7.61 4.15 10.98
CA LYS A 14 -7.92 2.72 11.13
C LYS A 14 -7.03 1.80 10.27
N GLU A 15 -6.37 2.38 9.27
CA GLU A 15 -5.58 1.68 8.25
C GLU A 15 -4.08 2.03 8.36
N ALA A 16 -3.70 2.67 9.47
CA ALA A 16 -2.37 3.20 9.69
C ALA A 16 -1.78 2.71 11.03
N MET A 17 -0.50 2.36 11.02
CA MET A 17 0.27 1.94 12.18
C MET A 17 1.37 2.96 12.48
N PRO A 18 1.40 3.58 13.68
CA PRO A 18 2.49 4.46 14.09
C PRO A 18 3.83 3.74 14.11
N LEU A 19 4.91 4.41 13.68
CA LEU A 19 6.26 3.87 13.69
C LEU A 19 6.72 3.43 15.09
N LEU A 20 6.25 4.09 16.14
CA LEU A 20 6.50 3.67 17.52
C LEU A 20 6.01 2.23 17.78
N ILE A 21 4.79 1.91 17.37
CA ILE A 21 4.18 0.59 17.55
C ILE A 21 4.90 -0.42 16.65
N LEU A 22 5.24 -0.01 15.43
CA LEU A 22 5.96 -0.83 14.48
C LEU A 22 7.32 -1.30 15.05
N LEU A 23 8.14 -0.37 15.55
CA LEU A 23 9.49 -0.69 16.03
C LEU A 23 9.48 -1.49 17.33
N ARG A 24 8.60 -1.11 18.29
CA ARG A 24 8.55 -1.73 19.61
C ARG A 24 7.79 -3.05 19.61
N ASP A 25 6.57 -3.07 19.06
CA ASP A 25 5.64 -4.18 19.23
C ASP A 25 5.67 -5.18 18.06
N LYS A 26 5.99 -4.74 16.84
CA LYS A 26 6.01 -5.63 15.66
C LYS A 26 7.40 -6.16 15.33
N LEU A 27 8.42 -5.30 15.34
CA LEU A 27 9.78 -5.70 15.03
C LEU A 27 10.62 -6.04 16.27
N GLY A 28 10.22 -5.57 17.46
CA GLY A 28 10.96 -5.82 18.70
C GLY A 28 12.36 -5.19 18.73
N LEU A 29 12.60 -4.15 17.91
CA LEU A 29 13.90 -3.49 17.79
C LEU A 29 14.12 -2.40 18.85
N ALA A 30 13.08 -2.06 19.60
CA ALA A 30 13.13 -1.14 20.71
C ALA A 30 12.41 -1.76 21.90
N ALA A 31 13.01 -1.74 23.09
CA ALA A 31 12.38 -2.21 24.31
C ALA A 31 11.32 -1.22 24.82
N ASP A 32 11.57 0.08 24.63
CA ASP A 32 10.68 1.15 25.09
C ASP A 32 10.45 2.25 24.04
N ALA A 33 9.60 3.23 24.41
CA ALA A 33 9.29 4.35 23.54
C ALA A 33 10.44 5.36 23.37
N ARG A 34 11.37 5.44 24.34
CA ARG A 34 12.51 6.37 24.28
C ARG A 34 13.53 5.87 23.26
N GLU A 35 13.82 4.57 23.27
CA GLU A 35 14.70 3.91 22.31
C GLU A 35 14.15 4.01 20.90
N ALA A 36 12.87 3.71 20.70
CA ALA A 36 12.22 3.84 19.39
C ALA A 36 12.34 5.28 18.84
N ARG A 37 12.07 6.29 19.68
CA ARG A 37 12.24 7.71 19.29
C ARG A 37 13.68 8.04 18.97
N LYS A 38 14.64 7.53 19.73
CA LYS A 38 16.08 7.77 19.48
C LYS A 38 16.49 7.17 18.13
N ALA A 39 16.05 5.96 17.82
CA ALA A 39 16.30 5.31 16.54
C ALA A 39 15.70 6.08 15.35
N LEU A 40 14.45 6.56 15.48
CA LEU A 40 13.78 7.39 14.48
C LEU A 40 14.52 8.72 14.27
N LYS A 41 14.86 9.43 15.35
CA LYS A 41 15.61 10.70 15.28
C LYS A 41 17.01 10.53 14.68
N ALA A 42 17.65 9.39 14.92
CA ALA A 42 18.92 9.05 14.29
C ALA A 42 18.78 8.70 12.79
N GLY A 43 17.57 8.59 12.26
CA GLY A 43 17.30 8.29 10.86
C GLY A 43 17.66 6.86 10.47
N LEU A 44 17.58 5.92 11.41
CA LEU A 44 17.86 4.49 11.18
C LEU A 44 16.75 3.76 10.42
N VAL A 45 15.57 4.38 10.34
CA VAL A 45 14.38 3.83 9.67
C VAL A 45 14.02 4.75 8.52
N LEU A 46 13.82 4.13 7.35
CA LEU A 46 13.34 4.80 6.14
C LEU A 46 11.94 4.31 5.84
N VAL A 47 11.01 5.24 5.57
CA VAL A 47 9.70 4.92 5.01
C VAL A 47 9.66 5.47 3.59
N ASP A 48 9.37 4.60 2.63
CA ASP A 48 9.42 4.92 1.21
C ASP A 48 10.72 5.67 0.84
N GLY A 49 11.85 5.17 1.35
CA GLY A 49 13.19 5.72 1.12
C GLY A 49 13.49 7.07 1.79
N ARG A 50 12.56 7.64 2.57
CA ARG A 50 12.75 8.89 3.30
C ARG A 50 12.98 8.63 4.79
N LYS A 51 13.92 9.37 5.39
CA LYS A 51 14.16 9.35 6.84
C LYS A 51 12.96 9.96 7.56
N VAL A 52 12.42 9.26 8.55
CA VAL A 52 11.29 9.74 9.36
C VAL A 52 11.70 9.78 10.83
N GLY A 53 11.61 10.97 11.43
CA GLY A 53 11.99 11.20 12.83
C GLY A 53 10.82 11.25 13.83
N ASP A 54 9.58 11.38 13.35
CA ASP A 54 8.39 11.45 14.20
C ASP A 54 7.89 10.04 14.56
N ASP A 55 7.68 9.79 15.85
CA ASP A 55 7.17 8.53 16.37
C ASP A 55 5.66 8.35 16.17
N GLY A 56 4.95 9.44 15.89
CA GLY A 56 3.55 9.46 15.49
C GLY A 56 3.32 9.24 13.99
N PHE A 57 4.36 9.37 13.16
CA PHE A 57 4.25 9.08 11.73
C PHE A 57 3.79 7.65 11.54
N SER A 58 2.82 7.45 10.65
CA SER A 58 2.18 6.16 10.45
C SER A 58 2.47 5.60 9.08
N VAL A 59 2.63 4.28 9.04
CA VAL A 59 2.73 3.50 7.82
C VAL A 59 1.42 2.76 7.58
N GLY A 60 1.08 2.57 6.32
CA GLY A 60 -0.12 1.85 5.91
C GLY A 60 0.17 0.89 4.78
N LEU A 61 -0.90 0.35 4.19
CA LEU A 61 -0.83 -0.63 3.13
C LEU A 61 0.14 -0.19 1.99
N MET A 62 0.95 -1.14 1.51
CA MET A 62 1.98 -0.98 0.48
C MET A 62 3.17 -0.10 0.84
N ASP A 63 3.25 0.51 2.03
CA ASP A 63 4.43 1.28 2.42
C ASP A 63 5.67 0.38 2.56
N LEU A 64 6.81 0.88 2.08
CA LEU A 64 8.10 0.21 2.21
C LEU A 64 8.83 0.75 3.43
N VAL A 65 9.17 -0.14 4.37
CA VAL A 65 9.93 0.19 5.58
C VAL A 65 11.31 -0.46 5.48
N ALA A 66 12.35 0.36 5.42
CA ALA A 66 13.73 -0.11 5.34
C ALA A 66 14.50 0.23 6.61
N ILE A 67 15.34 -0.71 7.05
CA ILE A 67 16.26 -0.56 8.17
C ILE A 67 17.67 -0.85 7.62
N PRO A 68 18.35 0.17 7.06
CA PRO A 68 19.60 -0.03 6.33
C PRO A 68 20.70 -0.66 7.20
N ALA A 69 20.73 -0.36 8.50
CA ALA A 69 21.69 -0.92 9.45
C ALA A 69 21.62 -2.45 9.54
N GLU A 70 20.43 -3.03 9.39
CA GLU A 70 20.20 -4.48 9.44
C GLU A 70 20.07 -5.11 8.05
N LYS A 71 20.17 -4.31 6.97
CA LYS A 71 19.89 -4.74 5.59
C LYS A 71 18.51 -5.41 5.44
N LYS A 72 17.53 -4.99 6.25
CA LYS A 72 16.16 -5.49 6.22
C LYS A 72 15.24 -4.49 5.56
N GLU A 73 14.37 -4.97 4.69
CA GLU A 73 13.30 -4.22 4.06
C GLU A 73 12.00 -5.00 4.21
N PHE A 74 10.92 -4.26 4.45
CA PHE A 74 9.59 -4.80 4.67
C PHE A 74 8.58 -4.05 3.82
N VAL A 75 7.59 -4.76 3.30
CA VAL A 75 6.35 -4.15 2.81
C VAL A 75 5.25 -4.32 3.83
N VAL A 76 4.48 -3.26 4.07
CA VAL A 76 3.32 -3.29 4.95
C VAL A 76 2.12 -3.87 4.19
N LEU A 77 1.61 -5.00 4.65
CA LEU A 77 0.43 -5.66 4.08
C LEU A 77 -0.67 -5.81 5.12
N VAL A 78 -1.80 -6.36 4.69
CA VAL A 78 -2.93 -6.69 5.55
C VAL A 78 -3.08 -8.20 5.66
N LYS A 79 -3.52 -8.67 6.83
CA LYS A 79 -4.00 -10.04 7.04
C LYS A 79 -5.21 -9.99 7.96
N GLY A 80 -6.39 -10.22 7.39
CA GLY A 80 -7.65 -9.84 8.03
C GLY A 80 -7.66 -8.34 8.35
N ASP A 81 -8.04 -7.97 9.58
CA ASP A 81 -8.12 -6.55 9.99
C ASP A 81 -6.81 -5.98 10.55
N LYS A 82 -5.68 -6.70 10.40
CA LYS A 82 -4.39 -6.31 11.00
C LYS A 82 -3.36 -6.01 9.92
N LEU A 83 -2.58 -4.94 10.15
CA LEU A 83 -1.36 -4.69 9.39
C LEU A 83 -0.23 -5.64 9.84
N VAL A 84 0.46 -6.18 8.85
CA VAL A 84 1.58 -7.11 8.99
C VAL A 84 2.76 -6.61 8.17
N LEU A 85 3.97 -6.94 8.62
CA LEU A 85 5.20 -6.63 7.88
C LEU A 85 5.65 -7.90 7.20
N GLN A 86 5.77 -7.85 5.88
CA GLN A 86 6.31 -8.93 5.08
C GLN A 86 7.76 -8.57 4.69
N PRO A 87 8.76 -9.36 5.11
CA PRO A 87 10.13 -9.19 4.64
C PRO A 87 10.19 -9.35 3.13
N ILE A 88 10.96 -8.49 2.47
CA ILE A 88 11.14 -8.53 1.03
C ILE A 88 12.62 -8.43 0.66
N LYS A 89 12.96 -9.00 -0.51
CA LYS A 89 14.22 -8.67 -1.17
C LYS A 89 14.11 -7.25 -1.74
N LYS A 90 15.20 -6.48 -1.57
CA LYS A 90 15.27 -5.06 -1.88
C LYS A 90 14.49 -4.69 -3.14
N THR A 91 13.39 -3.96 -2.96
CA THR A 91 12.54 -3.48 -4.08
C THR A 91 12.51 -1.97 -4.08
N SER A 92 12.61 -1.40 -5.27
CA SER A 92 12.51 0.04 -5.49
C SER A 92 11.11 0.44 -5.96
N VAL A 93 10.13 -0.46 -5.94
CA VAL A 93 8.79 -0.22 -6.51
C VAL A 93 7.70 -0.35 -5.47
N LYS A 94 6.81 0.65 -5.44
CA LYS A 94 5.58 0.67 -4.64
C LYS A 94 4.36 0.61 -5.56
N TYR A 95 3.37 -0.18 -5.17
CA TYR A 95 2.09 -0.30 -5.89
C TYR A 95 1.09 0.66 -5.27
N CYS A 96 0.59 1.60 -6.06
CA CYS A 96 -0.33 2.64 -5.62
C CYS A 96 -1.62 2.57 -6.43
N LYS A 97 -2.70 2.09 -5.82
CA LYS A 97 -4.03 2.11 -6.42
C LYS A 97 -4.51 3.54 -6.65
N ILE A 98 -5.10 3.79 -7.83
CA ILE A 98 -5.81 5.02 -8.17
C ILE A 98 -7.21 4.95 -7.58
N LEU A 99 -7.54 5.87 -6.67
CA LEU A 99 -8.86 5.98 -6.06
C LEU A 99 -9.81 6.80 -6.91
N ASP A 100 -9.35 7.97 -7.36
CA ASP A 100 -10.12 8.84 -8.23
C ASP A 100 -9.17 9.66 -9.13
N LYS A 101 -9.78 10.43 -10.03
CA LYS A 101 -9.07 11.42 -10.84
C LYS A 101 -9.83 12.73 -10.89
N LYS A 102 -9.07 13.83 -10.95
CA LYS A 102 -9.61 15.20 -11.07
C LYS A 102 -9.02 15.88 -12.30
N TYR A 103 -9.89 16.50 -13.08
CA TYR A 103 -9.51 17.29 -14.24
C TYR A 103 -9.27 18.74 -13.82
N TYR A 104 -8.16 19.32 -14.26
CA TYR A 104 -7.78 20.69 -13.98
C TYR A 104 -7.76 21.52 -15.26
N ALA A 105 -7.82 22.84 -15.09
CA ALA A 105 -7.57 23.78 -16.17
C ALA A 105 -6.18 23.56 -16.79
N LYS A 106 -6.01 23.97 -18.06
CA LYS A 106 -4.78 23.80 -18.85
C LYS A 106 -4.44 22.34 -19.21
N GLY A 107 -5.45 21.48 -19.33
CA GLY A 107 -5.27 20.14 -19.88
C GLY A 107 -4.54 19.17 -18.94
N LYS A 108 -4.60 19.40 -17.62
CA LYS A 108 -3.95 18.51 -16.64
C LYS A 108 -4.94 17.60 -15.95
N VAL A 109 -4.50 16.39 -15.61
CA VAL A 109 -5.26 15.40 -14.86
C VAL A 109 -4.48 14.99 -13.62
N GLN A 110 -5.12 15.07 -12.46
CA GLN A 110 -4.53 14.61 -11.20
C GLN A 110 -5.10 13.24 -10.85
N LEU A 111 -4.21 12.27 -10.65
CA LEU A 111 -4.53 10.95 -10.13
C LEU A 111 -4.35 10.96 -8.62
N ASN A 112 -5.41 10.68 -7.88
CA ASN A 112 -5.37 10.61 -6.42
C ASN A 112 -5.20 9.14 -6.01
N LEU A 113 -4.14 8.87 -5.26
CA LEU A 113 -3.71 7.52 -4.89
C LEU A 113 -4.16 7.16 -3.47
N HIS A 114 -4.22 5.87 -3.19
CA HIS A 114 -4.72 5.36 -1.90
C HIS A 114 -3.87 5.75 -0.68
N ASP A 115 -2.59 6.09 -0.88
CA ASP A 115 -1.67 6.55 0.16
C ASP A 115 -1.65 8.09 0.28
N GLY A 116 -2.67 8.76 -0.25
CA GLY A 116 -2.81 10.22 -0.18
C GLY A 116 -1.89 10.99 -1.12
N ARG A 117 -1.10 10.31 -1.96
CA ARG A 117 -0.27 10.95 -2.98
C ARG A 117 -1.11 11.38 -4.18
N ASN A 118 -0.62 12.42 -4.84
CA ASN A 118 -1.21 12.95 -6.07
C ASN A 118 -0.17 12.91 -7.18
N HIS A 119 -0.54 12.38 -8.33
CA HIS A 119 0.30 12.39 -9.53
C HIS A 119 -0.35 13.21 -10.63
N LEU A 120 0.36 14.20 -11.15
CA LEU A 120 -0.15 15.09 -12.19
C LEU A 120 0.36 14.61 -13.56
N ILE A 121 -0.57 14.36 -14.47
CA ILE A 121 -0.29 13.96 -15.86
C ILE A 121 -0.93 14.97 -16.81
N GLU A 122 -0.44 15.01 -18.04
CA GLU A 122 -1.09 15.75 -19.12
C GLU A 122 -2.28 14.93 -19.66
N LYS A 123 -3.31 15.61 -20.17
CA LYS A 123 -4.57 14.96 -20.60
C LYS A 123 -4.38 13.97 -21.73
N GLU A 124 -3.39 14.20 -22.57
CA GLU A 124 -3.00 13.33 -23.68
C GLU A 124 -2.50 11.96 -23.17
N GLU A 125 -2.02 11.90 -21.93
CA GLU A 125 -1.53 10.70 -21.26
C GLU A 125 -2.63 10.00 -20.42
N ASP A 126 -3.87 10.51 -20.40
CA ASP A 126 -4.99 9.97 -19.60
C ASP A 126 -5.50 8.62 -20.16
N ARG A 127 -4.74 7.57 -19.87
CA ARG A 127 -5.11 6.16 -20.08
C ARG A 127 -5.54 5.44 -18.80
N PHE A 128 -5.55 6.15 -17.68
CA PHE A 128 -5.70 5.56 -16.34
C PHE A 128 -7.16 5.63 -15.86
N LYS A 129 -7.61 4.57 -15.20
CA LYS A 129 -8.94 4.49 -14.60
C LYS A 129 -8.87 4.27 -13.09
N PRO A 130 -9.86 4.78 -12.32
CA PRO A 130 -10.02 4.39 -10.93
C PRO A 130 -10.11 2.86 -10.81
N GLY A 131 -9.37 2.29 -9.85
CA GLY A 131 -9.20 0.85 -9.71
C GLY A 131 -7.88 0.31 -10.25
N ASP A 132 -7.27 0.99 -11.22
CA ASP A 132 -5.95 0.61 -11.72
C ASP A 132 -4.85 0.91 -10.69
N THR A 133 -3.68 0.31 -10.88
CA THR A 133 -2.54 0.45 -9.98
C THR A 133 -1.32 1.03 -10.69
N LEU A 134 -0.76 2.09 -10.14
CA LEU A 134 0.50 2.68 -10.59
C LEU A 134 1.67 2.01 -9.86
N LYS A 135 2.75 1.75 -10.60
CA LYS A 135 4.03 1.39 -10.02
C LYS A 135 4.88 2.65 -9.89
N LEU A 136 5.22 3.04 -8.67
CA LEU A 136 6.06 4.19 -8.39
C LEU A 136 7.44 3.75 -7.93
N THR A 137 8.49 4.37 -8.45
CA THR A 137 9.84 4.19 -7.90
C THR A 137 9.95 4.83 -6.53
N VAL A 138 10.77 4.25 -5.67
CA VAL A 138 11.06 4.73 -4.33
C VAL A 138 12.58 4.79 -4.21
N PRO A 139 13.18 5.95 -3.87
CA PRO A 139 12.56 7.16 -3.30
C PRO A 139 12.03 8.22 -4.30
N GLU A 140 12.33 8.11 -5.61
CA GLU A 140 12.13 9.22 -6.57
C GLU A 140 10.66 9.51 -6.92
N GLN A 141 9.75 8.58 -6.63
CA GLN A 141 8.31 8.69 -6.88
C GLN A 141 7.95 8.91 -8.35
N LYS A 142 8.77 8.36 -9.27
CA LYS A 142 8.51 8.39 -10.70
C LYS A 142 7.65 7.20 -11.10
N MET A 143 6.78 7.39 -12.09
CA MET A 143 5.99 6.30 -12.66
C MET A 143 6.92 5.32 -13.39
N ALA A 144 7.12 4.13 -12.82
CA ALA A 144 7.88 3.04 -13.42
C ALA A 144 7.02 2.17 -14.34
N GLY A 145 5.71 2.12 -14.07
CA GLY A 145 4.79 1.27 -14.81
C GLY A 145 3.36 1.38 -14.31
N PHE A 146 2.50 0.55 -14.86
CA PHE A 146 1.06 0.58 -14.64
C PHE A 146 0.50 -0.84 -14.80
N ALA A 147 -0.46 -1.18 -13.95
CA ALA A 147 -1.21 -2.42 -14.00
C ALA A 147 -2.71 -2.11 -14.04
N LYS A 148 -3.37 -2.55 -15.11
CA LYS A 148 -4.80 -2.35 -15.32
C LYS A 148 -5.61 -3.38 -14.54
N LEU A 149 -6.72 -2.96 -13.95
CA LEU A 149 -7.68 -3.88 -13.34
C LEU A 149 -8.55 -4.50 -14.44
N ASP A 150 -8.15 -5.68 -14.92
CA ASP A 150 -8.83 -6.42 -15.98
C ASP A 150 -8.91 -7.92 -15.66
N LYS A 151 -9.77 -8.67 -16.37
CA LYS A 151 -9.88 -10.11 -16.18
C LYS A 151 -8.51 -10.78 -16.42
N GLY A 152 -8.14 -11.71 -15.54
CA GLY A 152 -6.86 -12.41 -15.56
C GLY A 152 -5.70 -11.70 -14.85
N CYS A 153 -5.92 -10.49 -14.30
CA CYS A 153 -4.89 -9.82 -13.51
C CYS A 153 -4.78 -10.41 -12.09
N LEU A 154 -3.57 -10.36 -11.52
CA LEU A 154 -3.33 -10.77 -10.14
C LEU A 154 -3.71 -9.61 -9.20
N CYS A 155 -4.50 -9.91 -8.17
CA CYS A 155 -5.01 -8.93 -7.24
C CYS A 155 -4.71 -9.32 -5.79
N LEU A 156 -4.29 -8.35 -4.99
CA LEU A 156 -4.28 -8.42 -3.54
C LEU A 156 -5.61 -7.87 -3.00
N VAL A 157 -6.29 -8.64 -2.16
CA VAL A 157 -7.46 -8.17 -1.42
C VAL A 157 -7.00 -7.39 -0.19
N CYS A 158 -7.30 -6.10 -0.13
CA CYS A 158 -6.79 -5.20 0.91
C CYS A 158 -7.73 -4.97 2.09
N LYS A 159 -9.03 -5.29 1.97
CA LYS A 159 -10.04 -5.06 3.02
C LYS A 159 -11.07 -6.19 3.06
N GLY A 160 -11.81 -6.25 4.16
CA GLY A 160 -12.88 -7.21 4.39
C GLY A 160 -12.38 -8.58 4.85
N ARG A 161 -13.30 -9.56 4.89
CA ARG A 161 -13.03 -10.91 5.42
C ARG A 161 -11.86 -11.62 4.74
N HIS A 162 -11.65 -11.33 3.46
CA HIS A 162 -10.63 -11.96 2.62
C HIS A 162 -9.32 -11.14 2.54
N ALA A 163 -9.16 -10.12 3.38
CA ALA A 163 -7.97 -9.26 3.37
C ALA A 163 -6.67 -10.05 3.58
N GLY A 164 -5.69 -9.79 2.71
CA GLY A 164 -4.41 -10.48 2.64
C GLY A 164 -4.36 -11.66 1.67
N GLN A 165 -5.49 -12.04 1.07
CA GLN A 165 -5.49 -13.07 0.04
C GLN A 165 -5.07 -12.48 -1.32
N ILE A 166 -4.26 -13.25 -2.03
CA ILE A 166 -3.83 -12.96 -3.41
C ILE A 166 -4.50 -13.98 -4.34
N GLY A 167 -4.96 -13.52 -5.50
CA GLY A 167 -5.51 -14.39 -6.51
C GLY A 167 -5.79 -13.69 -7.82
N GLU A 168 -6.21 -14.47 -8.81
CA GLU A 168 -6.50 -13.99 -10.15
C GLU A 168 -7.94 -13.48 -10.26
N LEU A 169 -8.13 -12.29 -10.83
CA LEU A 169 -9.46 -11.70 -11.06
C LEU A 169 -10.17 -12.44 -12.20
N THR A 170 -11.24 -13.16 -11.89
CA THR A 170 -12.00 -13.92 -12.90
C THR A 170 -13.15 -13.10 -13.48
N GLU A 171 -13.85 -12.35 -12.63
CA GLU A 171 -15.05 -11.62 -13.04
C GLU A 171 -15.26 -10.36 -12.19
N VAL A 172 -15.67 -9.27 -12.85
CA VAL A 172 -16.20 -8.08 -12.19
C VAL A 172 -17.70 -8.06 -12.45
N MET A 173 -18.49 -8.20 -11.38
CA MET A 173 -19.95 -8.15 -11.42
C MET A 173 -20.37 -6.70 -11.17
N GLU A 174 -20.51 -5.95 -12.26
CA GLU A 174 -20.94 -4.55 -12.19
C GLU A 174 -22.38 -4.48 -11.70
N ARG A 175 -22.60 -3.69 -10.63
CA ARG A 175 -23.92 -3.44 -10.09
C ARG A 175 -24.43 -2.10 -10.59
N VAL A 176 -25.72 -2.04 -10.95
CA VAL A 176 -26.36 -0.81 -11.39
C VAL A 176 -26.55 0.14 -10.19
N GLY A 177 -26.25 1.42 -10.39
CA GLY A 177 -26.42 2.49 -9.41
C GLY A 177 -25.19 2.68 -8.50
N SER A 178 -25.40 3.27 -7.32
CA SER A 178 -24.31 3.66 -6.40
C SER A 178 -23.75 2.50 -5.55
N LYS A 179 -24.17 1.27 -5.79
CA LYS A 179 -23.69 0.11 -5.02
C LYS A 179 -22.29 -0.27 -5.51
N PRO A 180 -21.34 -0.55 -4.59
CA PRO A 180 -20.02 -0.99 -5.00
C PRO A 180 -20.13 -2.29 -5.81
N SER A 181 -19.33 -2.39 -6.87
CA SER A 181 -19.30 -3.57 -7.73
C SER A 181 -18.57 -4.71 -7.02
N ASP A 182 -19.05 -5.94 -7.24
CA ASP A 182 -18.38 -7.12 -6.71
C ASP A 182 -17.33 -7.63 -7.70
N ALA A 183 -16.34 -8.35 -7.18
CA ALA A 183 -15.29 -8.98 -7.93
C ALA A 183 -15.08 -10.41 -7.42
N ARG A 184 -15.03 -11.36 -8.34
CA ARG A 184 -14.71 -12.76 -8.06
C ARG A 184 -13.22 -12.99 -8.33
N ILE A 185 -12.54 -13.57 -7.35
CA ILE A 185 -11.11 -13.86 -7.39
C ILE A 185 -10.88 -15.33 -7.14
N LYS A 186 -10.02 -15.95 -7.94
CA LYS A 186 -9.55 -17.31 -7.73
C LYS A 186 -8.25 -17.28 -6.93
N THR A 187 -8.32 -17.69 -5.67
CA THR A 187 -7.16 -17.80 -4.77
C THR A 187 -6.71 -19.27 -4.67
N PRO A 188 -5.52 -19.56 -4.13
CA PRO A 188 -5.11 -20.94 -3.85
C PRO A 188 -6.07 -21.72 -2.94
N GLY A 189 -6.82 -21.01 -2.08
CA GLY A 189 -7.82 -21.59 -1.17
C GLY A 189 -9.22 -21.74 -1.77
N GLY A 190 -9.40 -21.42 -3.05
CA GLY A 190 -10.68 -21.46 -3.75
C GLY A 190 -11.15 -20.10 -4.24
N GLU A 191 -12.37 -20.05 -4.77
CA GLU A 191 -12.99 -18.82 -5.26
C GLU A 191 -13.55 -17.98 -4.11
N VAL A 192 -13.26 -16.69 -4.15
CA VAL A 192 -13.75 -15.71 -3.17
C VAL A 192 -14.43 -14.56 -3.89
N VAL A 193 -15.44 -13.98 -3.24
CA VAL A 193 -16.15 -12.79 -3.74
C VAL A 193 -15.88 -11.65 -2.77
N THR A 194 -15.43 -10.52 -3.31
CA THR A 194 -15.13 -9.30 -2.56
C THR A 194 -15.56 -8.07 -3.35
N LEU A 195 -15.37 -6.87 -2.81
CA LEU A 195 -15.65 -5.63 -3.55
C LEU A 195 -14.49 -5.32 -4.50
N LYS A 196 -14.82 -4.82 -5.70
CA LYS A 196 -13.84 -4.28 -6.66
C LYS A 196 -12.91 -3.24 -6.01
N ASP A 197 -13.47 -2.43 -5.12
CA ASP A 197 -12.73 -1.37 -4.42
C ASP A 197 -11.70 -1.92 -3.42
N TYR A 198 -11.83 -3.18 -3.01
CA TYR A 198 -10.88 -3.84 -2.11
C TYR A 198 -9.71 -4.48 -2.84
N LEU A 199 -9.63 -4.34 -4.16
CA LEU A 199 -8.56 -4.94 -4.96
C LEU A 199 -7.47 -3.94 -5.26
N ILE A 200 -6.21 -4.36 -5.10
CA ILE A 200 -5.04 -3.71 -5.68
C ILE A 200 -4.44 -4.67 -6.68
N VAL A 201 -4.22 -4.19 -7.90
CA VAL A 201 -3.60 -5.00 -8.95
C VAL A 201 -2.11 -5.08 -8.66
N ILE A 202 -1.63 -6.30 -8.54
CA ILE A 202 -0.21 -6.62 -8.36
C ILE A 202 0.25 -7.46 -9.54
N ASP A 203 1.52 -7.78 -9.57
CA ASP A 203 2.11 -8.63 -10.59
C ASP A 203 2.99 -9.71 -9.95
N LYS A 204 3.58 -10.55 -10.80
CA LYS A 204 4.41 -11.67 -10.35
C LYS A 204 5.70 -11.21 -9.64
N GLU A 205 6.15 -9.99 -9.92
CA GLU A 205 7.31 -9.39 -9.23
C GLU A 205 7.01 -9.23 -7.73
N PHE A 206 5.77 -8.87 -7.38
CA PHE A 206 5.34 -8.75 -6.00
C PHE A 206 5.39 -10.08 -5.22
N GLU A 207 4.93 -11.19 -5.80
CA GLU A 207 5.00 -12.52 -5.17
C GLU A 207 6.45 -13.03 -5.03
N SER A 208 7.31 -12.73 -6.01
CA SER A 208 8.72 -13.13 -5.98
C SER A 208 9.54 -12.48 -4.86
N GLY A 209 8.99 -11.45 -4.21
CA GLY A 209 9.56 -10.78 -3.06
C GLY A 209 9.44 -11.55 -1.74
N GLU A 210 8.64 -12.63 -1.68
CA GLU A 210 8.57 -13.48 -0.48
C GLU A 210 9.95 -14.08 -0.16
N ALA A 211 10.52 -13.67 0.96
CA ALA A 211 11.60 -14.42 1.59
C ALA A 211 11.00 -15.75 2.08
N LYS A 212 11.33 -16.84 1.38
CA LYS A 212 11.17 -18.21 1.92
C LYS A 212 11.87 -18.34 3.27
#